data_AF-A0A1H2BXV7-F1
#
_entry.id   AF-A0A1H2BXV7-F1
#
_cell.length_a   1.000
_cell.length_b   1.000
_cell.length_c   1.000
_cell.angle_alpha   90.00
_cell.angle_beta   90.00
_cell.angle_gamma   90.00
#
_symmetry.space_group_name_H-M   'P 1'
#
loop_
_entity.id
_entity.type
_entity.pdbx_description
1 polymer ?
#
loop_
_entity_poly.entity_id
_entity_poly.type
_entity_poly.pdbx_seq_one_letter_code
_entity_poly.pdbx_strand_id
1 'polypeptide(L)'
;MCKTYWTREVTIRELRQFIRDYPEFRVNTSVATIRVLHGHALVHAIYKFGGLRKLNQELILGLTIKYHTWSKEEVFEEFRRLRQQDIPITSKSLDQLGRQDLLGAVAKFGNLDQFKTAIGLSVTRQNYWSEERIISELKPIVAEFGRIPSEAVLKSLGRNDLGRAIHKKGGVRKFSELTGASSIGYYRANDGHYLQSGYECLFDNLLFKYRIPHRVHVKLSTLYTYRSDFLINGTHIEICGYDPREHPAYFSRLERKIALYQQLGLPYLLITKKTFNTGIQNTAKSLLALLTASNLLSSNLIENTEDNYSIMPLAYWSNLDHIKKELLPLCEKYGRMPTDREFRKEKKLALINGIYRYYGSYYRLAGLLGIKILYKPKGYYTEENAVTEYRQLCTEHQKHLSLAELQKLKAYGLAGYISKNGGFLPIRNLGGLNYPQRKIPTGFYTLEKAFQEYSGLCSVAGKYLTAKETRAVAGALATYIETNGGYLEIRERIAEDKTMKISIIHSK
;
A
#
# COMPACT_ATOMS: atom_id res chain seq x y z
N MET A 1 -2.92 -5.60 42.22
CA MET A 1 -3.11 -5.42 43.68
C MET A 1 -2.02 -6.20 44.43
N CYS A 2 -1.61 -5.78 45.63
CA CYS A 2 -0.51 -6.31 46.47
C CYS A 2 0.93 -5.79 46.28
N LYS A 3 1.17 -4.55 45.81
CA LYS A 3 2.49 -3.90 46.05
C LYS A 3 2.66 -3.37 47.48
N THR A 4 1.55 -3.22 48.23
CA THR A 4 1.50 -2.58 49.55
C THR A 4 1.55 -3.54 50.74
N TYR A 5 1.31 -4.84 50.55
CA TYR A 5 1.29 -5.81 51.66
C TYR A 5 2.68 -6.10 52.23
N TRP A 6 3.69 -6.21 51.36
CA TRP A 6 5.06 -6.56 51.76
C TRP A 6 5.86 -5.35 52.28
N THR A 7 5.55 -4.94 53.51
CA THR A 7 6.42 -4.07 54.32
C THR A 7 7.57 -4.88 54.93
N ARG A 8 8.57 -4.19 55.49
CA ARG A 8 9.71 -4.87 56.12
C ARG A 8 9.25 -5.71 57.30
N GLU A 9 8.33 -5.17 58.10
CA GLU A 9 7.75 -5.79 59.29
C GLU A 9 6.95 -7.04 58.93
N VAL A 10 6.09 -6.95 57.91
CA VAL A 10 5.32 -8.11 57.42
C VAL A 10 6.27 -9.19 56.89
N THR A 11 7.28 -8.81 56.10
CA THR A 11 8.27 -9.77 55.58
C THR A 11 9.01 -10.50 56.70
N ILE A 12 9.40 -9.77 57.75
CA ILE A 12 10.04 -10.33 58.94
C ILE A 12 9.11 -11.30 59.67
N ARG A 13 7.84 -10.91 59.85
CA ARG A 13 6.83 -11.73 60.53
C ARG A 13 6.58 -13.03 59.77
N GLU A 14 6.31 -12.96 58.47
CA GLU A 14 6.10 -14.13 57.62
C GLU A 14 7.36 -15.01 57.57
N LEU A 15 8.56 -14.42 57.50
CA LEU A 15 9.81 -15.20 57.53
C LEU A 15 10.01 -15.90 58.88
N ARG A 16 9.70 -15.26 60.00
CA ARG A 16 9.74 -15.91 61.32
C ARG A 16 8.69 -17.01 61.45
N GLN A 17 7.49 -16.76 60.92
CA GLN A 17 6.41 -17.75 60.89
C GLN A 17 6.85 -18.99 60.10
N PHE A 18 7.41 -18.81 58.90
CA PHE A 18 8.01 -19.87 58.11
C PHE A 18 9.06 -20.68 58.92
N ILE A 19 9.94 -20.02 59.67
CA ILE A 19 10.96 -20.71 60.47
C ILE A 19 10.37 -21.47 61.68
N ARG A 20 9.22 -21.01 62.20
CA ARG A 20 8.48 -21.73 63.25
C ARG A 20 7.74 -22.93 62.71
N ASP A 21 7.12 -22.79 61.55
CA ASP A 21 6.32 -23.84 60.92
C ASP A 21 7.20 -24.95 60.36
N TYR A 22 8.44 -24.62 59.96
CA TYR A 22 9.38 -25.57 59.38
C TYR A 22 10.75 -25.54 60.09
N PRO A 23 10.83 -25.98 61.36
CA PRO A 23 12.04 -25.89 62.19
C PRO A 23 13.23 -26.68 61.62
N GLU A 24 12.98 -27.74 60.86
CA GLU A 24 14.00 -28.57 60.20
C GLU A 24 14.86 -27.79 59.20
N PHE A 25 14.34 -26.70 58.62
CA PHE A 25 15.11 -25.89 57.68
C PHE A 25 16.07 -24.91 58.36
N ARG A 26 16.05 -24.76 59.69
CA ARG A 26 17.06 -23.93 60.39
C ARG A 26 18.51 -24.31 60.06
N VAL A 27 18.75 -25.57 59.73
CA VAL A 27 20.09 -26.10 59.40
C VAL A 27 20.39 -26.07 57.89
N ASN A 28 19.38 -25.85 57.03
CA ASN A 28 19.54 -25.88 55.57
C ASN A 28 18.49 -25.07 54.79
N THR A 29 18.30 -23.79 55.10
CA THR A 29 17.33 -22.93 54.39
C THR A 29 17.97 -22.27 53.16
N SER A 30 17.29 -22.34 52.03
CA SER A 30 17.57 -21.55 50.83
C SER A 30 16.36 -20.72 50.40
N VAL A 31 16.57 -19.68 49.57
CA VAL A 31 15.47 -18.90 48.98
C VAL A 31 14.58 -19.78 48.08
N ALA A 32 15.16 -20.79 47.43
CA ALA A 32 14.40 -21.75 46.63
C ALA A 32 13.46 -22.60 47.50
N THR A 33 13.92 -23.02 48.68
CA THR A 33 13.09 -23.74 49.66
C THR A 33 11.90 -22.91 50.11
N ILE A 34 12.14 -21.63 50.47
CA ILE A 34 11.07 -20.68 50.86
C ILE A 34 10.09 -20.48 49.70
N ARG A 35 10.57 -20.41 48.46
CA ARG A 35 9.72 -20.27 47.27
C ARG A 35 8.76 -21.46 47.11
N VAL A 36 9.25 -22.69 47.29
CA VAL A 36 8.46 -23.91 47.12
C VAL A 36 7.39 -24.01 48.21
N LEU A 37 7.77 -23.73 49.47
CA LEU A 37 6.89 -23.95 50.62
C LEU A 37 5.97 -22.77 50.93
N HIS A 38 6.36 -21.53 50.59
CA HIS A 38 5.65 -20.30 50.97
C HIS A 38 5.33 -19.39 49.76
N GLY A 39 5.70 -19.81 48.55
CA GLY A 39 5.40 -19.11 47.30
C GLY A 39 6.33 -17.93 46.96
N HIS A 40 6.12 -17.34 45.78
CA HIS A 40 6.94 -16.27 45.23
C HIS A 40 6.87 -14.94 45.99
N ALA A 41 5.77 -14.71 46.71
CA ALA A 41 5.49 -13.42 47.32
C ALA A 41 6.47 -13.07 48.45
N LEU A 42 6.72 -14.03 49.35
CA LEU A 42 7.69 -13.88 50.44
C LEU A 42 9.12 -13.75 49.91
N VAL A 43 9.46 -14.51 48.86
CA VAL A 43 10.78 -14.47 48.23
C VAL A 43 11.09 -13.10 47.62
N HIS A 44 10.14 -12.52 46.89
CA HIS A 44 10.31 -11.16 46.34
C HIS A 44 10.48 -10.12 47.45
N ALA A 45 9.72 -10.26 48.55
CA ALA A 45 9.85 -9.39 49.69
C ALA A 45 11.22 -9.53 50.38
N ILE A 46 11.72 -10.75 50.54
CA ILE A 46 13.07 -11.01 51.05
C ILE A 46 14.13 -10.31 50.19
N TYR A 47 14.05 -10.42 48.85
CA TYR A 47 14.99 -9.72 47.95
C TYR A 47 14.88 -8.20 48.06
N LYS A 48 13.64 -7.66 48.16
CA LYS A 48 13.38 -6.23 48.34
C LYS A 48 14.10 -5.66 49.56
N PHE A 49 14.24 -6.45 50.64
CA PHE A 49 14.90 -6.02 51.88
C PHE A 49 16.35 -6.49 52.00
N GLY A 50 17.02 -6.72 50.86
CA GLY A 50 18.46 -7.02 50.81
C GLY A 50 18.82 -8.49 50.93
N GLY A 51 17.84 -9.39 50.79
CA GLY A 51 18.03 -10.82 50.65
C GLY A 51 18.03 -11.59 51.98
N LEU A 52 17.91 -12.91 51.88
CA LEU A 52 17.75 -13.80 53.03
C LEU A 52 18.95 -13.73 53.98
N ARG A 53 20.16 -13.56 53.46
CA ARG A 53 21.38 -13.44 54.28
C ARG A 53 21.34 -12.22 55.18
N LYS A 54 21.03 -11.07 54.60
CA LYS A 54 20.97 -9.81 55.33
C LYS A 54 19.92 -9.89 56.42
N LEU A 55 18.72 -10.37 56.09
CA LEU A 55 17.64 -10.55 57.07
C LEU A 55 18.01 -11.58 58.15
N ASN A 56 18.63 -12.70 57.79
CA ASN A 56 19.07 -13.72 58.74
C ASN A 56 20.11 -13.17 59.74
N GLN A 57 21.06 -12.35 59.26
CA GLN A 57 22.06 -11.69 60.10
C GLN A 57 21.45 -10.61 60.98
N GLU A 58 20.64 -9.71 60.42
CA GLU A 58 20.02 -8.60 61.15
C GLU A 58 19.06 -9.06 62.25
N LEU A 59 18.35 -10.17 62.02
CA LEU A 59 17.27 -10.63 62.89
C LEU A 59 17.68 -11.82 63.76
N ILE A 60 18.94 -12.29 63.62
CA ILE A 60 19.51 -13.42 64.35
C ILE A 60 18.58 -14.65 64.25
N LEU A 61 18.17 -15.00 63.03
CA LEU A 61 17.16 -16.06 62.83
C LEU A 61 17.74 -17.47 63.00
N GLY A 62 19.05 -17.60 63.18
CA GLY A 62 19.73 -18.88 63.36
C GLY A 62 19.70 -19.78 62.12
N LEU A 63 19.41 -19.23 60.93
CA LEU A 63 19.44 -20.02 59.70
C LEU A 63 20.88 -20.30 59.27
N THR A 64 21.20 -21.57 59.06
CA THR A 64 22.40 -21.98 58.36
C THR A 64 22.12 -21.89 56.86
N ILE A 65 22.52 -20.78 56.25
CA ILE A 65 22.38 -20.57 54.80
C ILE A 65 23.56 -21.26 54.11
N LYS A 66 23.34 -22.47 53.57
CA LYS A 66 24.35 -23.10 52.72
C LYS A 66 24.39 -22.39 51.37
N TYR A 67 25.51 -21.74 51.08
CA TYR A 67 25.83 -21.34 49.71
C TYR A 67 26.41 -22.55 49.01
N HIS A 68 25.64 -23.14 48.09
CA HIS A 68 26.27 -23.95 47.08
C HIS A 68 26.95 -22.99 46.10
N THR A 69 28.26 -22.84 46.23
CA THR A 69 29.08 -22.08 45.29
C THR A 69 29.37 -22.97 44.10
N TRP A 70 28.62 -22.77 43.01
CA TRP A 70 28.91 -23.42 41.74
C TRP A 70 30.34 -23.10 41.28
N SER A 71 31.10 -24.15 41.00
CA SER A 71 32.25 -24.14 40.10
C SER A 71 31.78 -24.23 38.64
N LYS A 72 32.65 -23.94 37.69
CA LYS A 72 32.32 -24.02 36.26
C LYS A 72 32.04 -25.46 35.84
N GLU A 73 32.78 -26.40 36.42
CA GLU A 73 32.70 -27.84 36.18
C GLU A 73 31.37 -28.42 36.70
N GLU A 74 30.94 -28.02 37.91
CA GLU A 74 29.64 -28.42 38.45
C GLU A 74 28.47 -27.93 37.58
N VAL A 75 28.57 -26.71 36.99
CA VAL A 75 27.55 -26.21 36.04
C VAL A 75 27.49 -27.10 34.80
N PHE A 76 28.64 -27.58 34.31
CA PHE A 76 28.68 -28.50 33.18
C PHE A 76 28.08 -29.87 33.51
N GLU A 77 28.45 -30.44 34.65
CA GLU A 77 27.89 -31.72 35.13
C GLU A 77 26.37 -31.64 35.28
N GLU A 78 25.88 -30.55 35.86
CA GLU A 78 24.46 -30.37 36.05
C GLU A 78 23.71 -30.20 34.73
N PHE A 79 24.28 -29.48 33.76
CA PHE A 79 23.71 -29.42 32.40
C PHE A 79 23.76 -30.76 31.68
N ARG A 80 24.80 -31.59 31.87
CA ARG A 80 24.80 -32.97 31.35
C ARG A 80 23.70 -33.81 31.99
N ARG A 81 23.49 -33.67 33.30
CA ARG A 81 22.42 -34.35 34.04
C ARG A 81 21.03 -33.95 33.53
N LEU A 82 20.78 -32.65 33.36
CA LEU A 82 19.51 -32.16 32.79
C LEU A 82 19.28 -32.68 31.36
N ARG A 83 20.35 -32.76 30.55
CA ARG A 83 20.28 -33.35 29.21
C ARG A 83 19.94 -34.84 29.23
N GLN A 84 20.52 -35.62 30.16
CA GLN A 84 20.18 -37.04 30.32
C GLN A 84 18.71 -37.25 30.72
N GLN A 85 18.11 -36.27 31.40
CA GLN A 85 16.69 -36.25 31.74
C GLN A 85 15.80 -35.69 30.63
N ASP A 86 16.35 -35.44 29.44
CA ASP A 86 15.70 -34.82 28.29
C ASP A 86 15.02 -33.47 28.59
N ILE A 87 15.57 -32.74 29.58
CA ILE A 87 15.09 -31.41 29.95
C ILE A 87 15.75 -30.39 29.01
N PRO A 88 14.97 -29.57 28.26
CA PRO A 88 15.53 -28.52 27.42
C PRO A 88 16.36 -27.55 28.27
N ILE A 89 17.59 -27.24 27.88
CA ILE A 89 18.41 -26.24 28.56
C ILE A 89 18.06 -24.87 27.96
N THR A 90 17.11 -24.14 28.53
CA THR A 90 16.76 -22.78 28.11
C THR A 90 16.58 -21.92 29.35
N SER A 91 16.73 -20.60 29.23
CA SER A 91 16.48 -19.73 30.40
C SER A 91 15.06 -19.91 30.96
N LYS A 92 14.08 -20.17 30.09
CA LYS A 92 12.68 -20.39 30.48
C LYS A 92 12.49 -21.70 31.23
N SER A 93 13.02 -22.81 30.72
CA SER A 93 12.90 -24.12 31.38
C SER A 93 13.65 -24.18 32.71
N LEU A 94 14.84 -23.57 32.79
CA LEU A 94 15.58 -23.45 34.05
C LEU A 94 14.82 -22.62 35.08
N ASP A 95 14.19 -21.51 34.68
CA ASP A 95 13.33 -20.72 35.55
C ASP A 95 12.11 -21.53 36.05
N GLN A 96 11.44 -22.26 35.14
CA GLN A 96 10.29 -23.12 35.48
C GLN A 96 10.65 -24.24 36.44
N LEU A 97 11.88 -24.76 36.38
CA LEU A 97 12.42 -25.73 37.33
C LEU A 97 12.94 -25.09 38.63
N GLY A 98 12.80 -23.77 38.77
CA GLY A 98 13.29 -23.02 39.91
C GLY A 98 14.82 -22.90 39.97
N ARG A 99 15.55 -23.24 38.90
CA ARG A 99 17.02 -23.29 38.84
C ARG A 99 17.67 -21.93 38.56
N GLN A 100 17.22 -20.93 39.30
CA GLN A 100 17.77 -19.57 39.24
C GLN A 100 19.21 -19.49 39.77
N ASP A 101 19.58 -20.40 40.66
CA ASP A 101 20.96 -20.62 41.11
C ASP A 101 21.89 -20.93 39.93
N LEU A 102 21.45 -21.82 39.03
CA LEU A 102 22.21 -22.25 37.87
C LEU A 102 22.29 -21.15 36.80
N LEU A 103 21.22 -20.38 36.61
CA LEU A 103 21.25 -19.18 35.74
C LEU A 103 22.22 -18.12 36.26
N GLY A 104 22.27 -17.91 37.57
CA GLY A 104 23.26 -17.04 38.21
C GLY A 104 24.69 -17.53 38.00
N ALA A 105 24.92 -18.84 38.15
CA ALA A 105 26.23 -19.46 37.91
C ALA A 105 26.67 -19.33 36.44
N VAL A 106 25.76 -19.56 35.49
CA VAL A 106 26.02 -19.36 34.05
C VAL A 106 26.45 -17.92 33.79
N ALA A 107 25.71 -16.92 34.30
CA ALA A 107 26.04 -15.52 34.10
C ALA A 107 27.41 -15.14 34.69
N LYS A 108 27.83 -15.80 35.78
CA LYS A 108 29.14 -15.61 36.41
C LYS A 108 30.28 -16.15 35.53
N PHE A 109 30.11 -17.32 34.92
CA PHE A 109 31.17 -18.02 34.19
C PHE A 109 31.10 -17.88 32.67
N GLY A 110 30.06 -17.24 32.13
CA GLY A 110 29.89 -17.02 30.69
C GLY A 110 28.44 -16.73 30.29
N ASN A 111 27.99 -17.36 29.21
CA ASN A 111 26.59 -17.32 28.78
C ASN A 111 26.06 -18.73 28.44
N LEU A 112 24.74 -18.87 28.42
CA LEU A 112 24.08 -20.17 28.23
C LEU A 112 24.47 -20.85 26.91
N ASP A 113 24.71 -20.08 25.85
CA ASP A 113 25.11 -20.61 24.54
C ASP A 113 26.52 -21.23 24.56
N GLN A 114 27.45 -20.62 25.29
CA GLN A 114 28.80 -21.19 25.49
C GLN A 114 28.73 -22.54 26.19
N PHE A 115 27.96 -22.62 27.27
CA PHE A 115 27.78 -23.88 28.01
C PHE A 115 27.10 -24.95 27.15
N LYS A 116 26.03 -24.60 26.41
CA LYS A 116 25.35 -25.50 25.46
C LYS A 116 26.31 -26.06 24.42
N THR A 117 27.09 -25.19 23.79
CA THR A 117 28.07 -25.58 22.77
C THR A 117 29.10 -26.54 23.35
N ALA A 118 29.64 -26.23 24.54
CA ALA A 118 30.65 -27.05 25.20
C ALA A 118 30.14 -28.42 25.68
N ILE A 119 28.84 -28.61 25.89
CA ILE A 119 28.24 -29.94 26.13
C ILE A 119 27.69 -30.60 24.85
N GLY A 120 28.05 -30.08 23.66
CA GLY A 120 27.69 -30.67 22.37
C GLY A 120 26.23 -30.45 21.97
N LEU A 121 25.58 -29.39 22.45
CA LEU A 121 24.28 -28.95 21.95
C LEU A 121 24.47 -27.90 20.86
N SER A 122 23.81 -28.10 19.73
CA SER A 122 23.78 -27.13 18.64
C SER A 122 23.03 -25.87 19.08
N VAL A 123 23.74 -24.75 19.22
CA VAL A 123 23.13 -23.43 19.40
C VAL A 123 22.73 -22.92 18.02
N THR A 124 21.54 -23.27 17.56
CA THR A 124 20.96 -22.58 16.40
C THR A 124 20.57 -21.19 16.86
N ARG A 125 21.41 -20.18 16.59
CA ARG A 125 20.96 -18.79 16.58
C ARG A 125 19.98 -18.68 15.41
N GLN A 126 18.70 -18.94 15.66
CA GLN A 126 17.68 -18.63 14.67
C GLN A 126 17.74 -17.12 14.45
N ASN A 127 18.29 -16.70 13.32
CA ASN A 127 18.08 -15.37 12.77
C ASN A 127 16.61 -15.31 12.34
N TYR A 128 15.71 -15.27 13.34
CA TYR A 128 14.26 -15.24 13.16
C TYR A 128 13.87 -14.15 12.15
N TRP A 129 14.60 -13.03 12.19
CA TRP A 129 14.51 -11.93 11.24
C TRP A 129 15.52 -12.07 10.09
N SER A 130 15.14 -12.79 9.04
CA SER A 130 15.77 -12.67 7.72
C SER A 130 15.23 -11.44 6.97
N GLU A 131 15.89 -11.03 5.88
CA GLU A 131 15.43 -9.90 5.07
C GLU A 131 14.10 -10.22 4.38
N GLU A 132 13.97 -11.44 3.87
CA GLU A 132 12.77 -11.96 3.23
C GLU A 132 11.58 -11.94 4.19
N ARG A 133 11.81 -12.32 5.46
CA ARG A 133 10.78 -12.27 6.50
C ARG A 133 10.40 -10.84 6.87
N ILE A 134 11.38 -9.94 6.98
CA ILE A 134 11.08 -8.52 7.22
C ILE A 134 10.22 -7.99 6.07
N ILE A 135 10.55 -8.30 4.82
CA ILE A 135 9.76 -7.89 3.65
C ILE A 135 8.34 -8.48 3.71
N SER A 136 8.19 -9.78 3.98
CA SER A 136 6.87 -10.44 4.01
C SER A 136 5.96 -9.86 5.10
N GLU A 137 6.52 -9.55 6.27
CA GLU A 137 5.80 -8.95 7.40
C GLU A 137 5.49 -7.47 7.17
N LEU A 138 6.37 -6.77 6.44
CA LEU A 138 6.21 -5.34 6.15
C LEU A 138 5.22 -5.07 5.01
N LYS A 139 5.08 -6.00 4.05
CA LYS A 139 4.16 -5.88 2.90
C LYS A 139 2.71 -5.53 3.27
N PRO A 140 2.01 -6.28 4.16
CA PRO A 140 0.62 -5.95 4.52
C PRO A 140 0.51 -4.58 5.19
N ILE A 141 1.48 -4.23 6.03
CA ILE A 141 1.55 -2.93 6.71
C ILE A 141 1.76 -1.80 5.68
N VAL A 142 2.64 -1.99 4.70
CA VAL A 142 2.84 -1.03 3.61
C VAL A 142 1.59 -0.89 2.74
N ALA A 143 0.88 -1.99 2.47
CA ALA A 143 -0.36 -1.95 1.69
C ALA A 143 -1.45 -1.14 2.40
N GLU A 144 -1.52 -1.24 3.73
CA GLU A 144 -2.46 -0.48 4.57
C GLU A 144 -2.07 1.01 4.67
N PHE A 145 -0.81 1.30 4.99
CA PHE A 145 -0.36 2.67 5.28
C PHE A 145 0.15 3.43 4.05
N GLY A 146 0.34 2.76 2.91
CA GLY A 146 0.94 3.30 1.68
C GLY A 146 2.45 3.63 1.80
N ARG A 147 3.06 3.33 2.95
CA ARG A 147 4.46 3.64 3.30
C ARG A 147 4.94 2.74 4.43
N ILE A 148 6.26 2.65 4.62
CA ILE A 148 6.86 2.01 5.80
C ILE A 148 6.55 2.88 7.02
N PRO A 149 5.85 2.36 8.04
CA PRO A 149 5.56 3.14 9.23
C PRO A 149 6.82 3.44 10.04
N SER A 150 6.74 4.48 10.87
CA SER A 150 7.83 4.84 11.77
C SER A 150 7.93 3.82 12.90
N GLU A 151 9.07 3.78 13.59
CA GLU A 151 9.27 2.90 14.75
C GLU A 151 8.19 3.10 15.84
N ALA A 152 7.73 4.34 16.03
CA ALA A 152 6.65 4.65 16.96
C ALA A 152 5.31 4.00 16.54
N VAL A 153 4.98 4.04 15.24
CA VAL A 153 3.77 3.40 14.71
C VAL A 153 3.89 1.87 14.78
N LEU A 154 5.04 1.30 14.41
CA LEU A 154 5.28 -0.13 14.55
C LEU A 154 5.14 -0.57 16.02
N LYS A 155 5.63 0.25 16.97
CA LYS A 155 5.46 0.00 18.41
C LYS A 155 3.99 0.06 18.84
N SER A 156 3.19 1.02 18.34
CA SER A 156 1.76 1.08 18.66
C SER A 156 0.95 -0.07 18.06
N LEU A 157 1.41 -0.64 16.94
CA LEU A 157 0.86 -1.86 16.34
C LEU A 157 1.32 -3.15 17.06
N GLY A 158 2.09 -3.05 18.15
CA GLY A 158 2.68 -4.21 18.84
C GLY A 158 3.84 -4.88 18.08
N ARG A 159 4.31 -4.28 16.98
CA ARG A 159 5.36 -4.78 16.08
C ARG A 159 6.73 -4.15 16.33
N ASN A 160 7.08 -3.92 17.60
CA ASN A 160 8.38 -3.36 17.98
C ASN A 160 9.56 -4.31 17.62
N ASP A 161 9.30 -5.60 17.58
CA ASP A 161 10.19 -6.63 17.07
C ASP A 161 10.61 -6.37 15.61
N LEU A 162 9.65 -6.06 14.74
CA LEU A 162 9.86 -5.74 13.34
C LEU A 162 10.63 -4.42 13.16
N GLY A 163 10.29 -3.38 13.94
CA GLY A 163 11.02 -2.11 13.91
C GLY A 163 12.52 -2.29 14.25
N ARG A 164 12.83 -3.04 15.31
CA ARG A 164 14.20 -3.39 15.68
C ARG A 164 14.90 -4.24 14.62
N ALA A 165 14.18 -5.17 14.00
CA ALA A 165 14.70 -6.01 12.93
C ALA A 165 15.11 -5.18 11.70
N ILE A 166 14.24 -4.25 11.27
CA ILE A 166 14.51 -3.29 10.20
C ILE A 166 15.77 -2.48 10.53
N HIS A 167 15.86 -1.89 11.72
CA HIS A 167 17.03 -1.12 12.16
C HIS A 167 18.32 -1.95 12.09
N LYS A 168 18.32 -3.16 12.65
CA LYS A 168 19.49 -4.04 12.70
C LYS A 168 19.95 -4.53 11.32
N LYS A 169 19.05 -4.60 10.34
CA LYS A 169 19.31 -5.17 9.01
C LYS A 169 19.56 -4.15 7.90
N GLY A 170 19.78 -2.88 8.25
CA GLY A 170 20.13 -1.82 7.29
C GLY A 170 19.19 -0.60 7.33
N GLY A 171 18.22 -0.59 8.24
CA GLY A 171 17.33 0.53 8.48
C GLY A 171 16.20 0.66 7.44
N VAL A 172 15.31 1.62 7.70
CA VAL A 172 14.10 1.86 6.90
C VAL A 172 14.42 2.14 5.42
N ARG A 173 15.55 2.80 5.13
CA ARG A 173 15.98 3.09 3.74
C ARG A 173 16.14 1.82 2.92
N LYS A 174 16.91 0.85 3.41
CA LYS A 174 17.12 -0.43 2.71
C LYS A 174 15.79 -1.14 2.43
N PHE A 175 14.91 -1.21 3.43
CA PHE A 175 13.64 -1.89 3.27
C PHE A 175 12.64 -1.10 2.41
N SER A 176 12.76 0.23 2.32
CA SER A 176 12.04 1.06 1.35
C SER A 176 12.43 0.71 -0.07
N GLU A 177 13.73 0.52 -0.35
CA GLU A 177 14.22 0.08 -1.66
C GLU A 177 13.71 -1.33 -2.00
N LEU A 178 13.82 -2.28 -1.06
CA LEU A 178 13.41 -3.68 -1.26
C LEU A 178 11.90 -3.85 -1.42
N THR A 179 11.09 -2.97 -0.84
CA THR A 179 9.61 -3.06 -0.91
C THR A 179 9.00 -2.11 -1.94
N GLY A 180 9.77 -1.15 -2.46
CA GLY A 180 9.26 -0.04 -3.28
C GLY A 180 8.38 0.96 -2.52
N ALA A 181 8.27 0.82 -1.19
CA ALA A 181 7.43 1.64 -0.35
C ALA A 181 8.11 2.97 0.02
N SER A 182 7.36 4.04 0.16
CA SER A 182 7.88 5.31 0.72
C SER A 182 8.23 5.14 2.21
N SER A 183 9.20 5.89 2.74
CA SER A 183 9.57 5.87 4.17
C SER A 183 9.18 7.16 4.87
N ILE A 184 8.68 7.09 6.11
CA ILE A 184 8.44 8.28 6.93
C ILE A 184 9.77 8.98 7.22
N GLY A 185 9.88 10.25 6.83
CA GLY A 185 11.04 11.11 7.10
C GLY A 185 12.07 11.20 5.97
N TYR A 186 11.89 10.47 4.86
CA TYR A 186 12.74 10.63 3.68
C TYR A 186 11.93 10.72 2.38
N TYR A 187 12.33 11.64 1.52
CA TYR A 187 11.81 11.87 0.18
C TYR A 187 12.84 11.37 -0.82
N ARG A 188 12.43 10.45 -1.69
CA ARG A 188 13.28 9.95 -2.77
C ARG A 188 13.22 10.90 -3.97
N ALA A 189 14.37 11.42 -4.36
CA ALA A 189 14.54 12.27 -5.52
C ALA A 189 14.70 11.45 -6.83
N ASN A 190 14.67 12.15 -7.97
CA ASN A 190 14.64 11.57 -9.31
C ASN A 190 15.95 10.84 -9.67
N ASP A 191 17.08 11.26 -9.10
CA ASP A 191 18.39 10.62 -9.29
C ASP A 191 18.68 9.50 -8.27
N GLY A 192 17.74 9.26 -7.34
CA GLY A 192 17.84 8.24 -6.31
C GLY A 192 18.35 8.73 -4.95
N HIS A 193 18.67 10.02 -4.78
CA HIS A 193 18.96 10.57 -3.46
C HIS A 193 17.76 10.46 -2.49
N TYR A 194 18.07 10.40 -1.19
CA TYR A 194 17.09 10.34 -0.10
C TYR A 194 17.25 11.55 0.81
N LEU A 195 16.19 12.35 0.94
CA LEU A 195 16.25 13.70 1.49
C LEU A 195 15.27 13.89 2.64
N GLN A 196 15.59 14.76 3.61
CA GLN A 196 14.86 14.83 4.88
C GLN A 196 13.59 15.68 4.79
N SER A 197 13.44 16.47 3.72
CA SER A 197 12.27 17.31 3.50
C SER A 197 11.81 17.32 2.04
N GLY A 198 10.55 17.71 1.84
CA GLY A 198 9.99 17.90 0.50
C GLY A 198 10.66 19.04 -0.27
N TYR A 199 11.15 20.08 0.43
CA TYR A 199 11.90 21.17 -0.19
C TYR A 199 13.28 20.74 -0.66
N GLU A 200 14.00 19.93 0.13
CA GLU A 200 15.23 19.29 -0.33
C GLU A 200 14.98 18.44 -1.57
N CYS A 201 13.94 17.61 -1.57
CA CYS A 201 13.62 16.78 -2.73
C CYS A 201 13.25 17.59 -3.98
N LEU A 202 12.55 18.70 -3.81
CA LEU A 202 12.24 19.61 -4.91
C LEU A 202 13.50 20.25 -5.47
N PHE A 203 14.40 20.71 -4.59
CA PHE A 203 15.67 21.31 -4.97
C PHE A 203 16.57 20.30 -5.69
N ASP A 204 16.71 19.09 -5.15
CA ASP A 204 17.48 18.00 -5.78
C ASP A 204 16.95 17.65 -7.17
N ASN A 205 15.62 17.48 -7.31
CA ASN A 205 15.03 17.22 -8.61
C ASN A 205 15.26 18.37 -9.62
N LEU A 206 15.35 19.62 -9.14
CA LEU A 206 15.76 20.75 -9.97
C LEU A 206 17.22 20.58 -10.41
N LEU A 207 18.14 20.29 -9.48
CA LEU A 207 19.54 20.06 -9.81
C LEU A 207 19.69 18.93 -10.84
N PHE A 208 18.97 17.82 -10.64
CA PHE A 208 18.93 16.70 -11.58
C PHE A 208 18.38 17.11 -12.96
N LYS A 209 17.28 17.86 -13.00
CA LYS A 209 16.69 18.35 -14.26
C LYS A 209 17.70 19.14 -15.09
N TYR A 210 18.49 19.99 -14.44
CA TYR A 210 19.50 20.83 -15.09
C TYR A 210 20.90 20.18 -15.11
N ARG A 211 21.00 18.89 -14.79
CA ARG A 211 22.25 18.11 -14.77
C ARG A 211 23.37 18.76 -13.97
N ILE A 212 23.03 19.38 -12.84
CA ILE A 212 23.97 20.03 -11.94
C ILE A 212 24.57 18.97 -11.00
N PRO A 213 25.88 18.67 -11.08
CA PRO A 213 26.52 17.72 -10.19
C PRO A 213 26.46 18.22 -8.74
N HIS A 214 26.00 17.37 -7.83
CA HIS A 214 25.85 17.72 -6.43
C HIS A 214 26.01 16.49 -5.54
N ARG A 215 26.24 16.74 -4.24
CA ARG A 215 26.25 15.72 -3.19
C ARG A 215 25.26 16.11 -2.10
N VAL A 216 24.70 15.12 -1.42
CA VAL A 216 23.70 15.33 -0.36
C VAL A 216 24.23 14.93 1.02
N HIS A 217 23.75 15.57 2.08
CA HIS A 217 24.07 15.25 3.49
C HIS A 217 25.57 15.23 3.81
N VAL A 218 26.34 16.19 3.29
CA VAL A 218 27.81 16.20 3.35
C VAL A 218 28.28 16.68 4.72
N LYS A 219 29.11 15.88 5.41
CA LYS A 219 29.70 16.28 6.70
C LYS A 219 30.57 17.53 6.52
N LEU A 220 30.42 18.49 7.44
CA LEU A 220 31.18 19.74 7.41
C LEU A 220 32.63 19.56 7.85
N SER A 221 32.85 18.61 8.76
CA SER A 221 34.17 18.30 9.32
C SER A 221 34.16 16.89 9.91
N THR A 222 35.34 16.32 10.13
CA THR A 222 35.51 15.06 10.87
C THR A 222 35.26 15.23 12.37
N LEU A 223 35.44 16.45 12.89
CA LEU A 223 35.31 16.78 14.31
C LEU A 223 33.85 17.01 14.74
N TYR A 224 32.97 17.36 13.81
CA TYR A 224 31.58 17.72 14.10
C TYR A 224 30.61 16.78 13.39
N THR A 225 29.44 16.58 13.98
CA THR A 225 28.39 15.72 13.42
C THR A 225 27.47 16.45 12.42
N TYR A 226 27.63 17.78 12.28
CA TYR A 226 26.86 18.59 11.36
C TYR A 226 27.12 18.21 9.89
N ARG A 227 26.05 18.25 9.09
CA ARG A 227 26.06 17.94 7.66
C ARG A 227 25.31 19.02 6.90
N SER A 228 25.85 19.52 5.79
CA SER A 228 25.07 20.36 4.87
C SER A 228 24.03 19.53 4.13
N ASP A 229 22.96 20.18 3.69
CA ASP A 229 21.92 19.49 2.91
C ASP A 229 22.48 19.13 1.53
N PHE A 230 23.15 20.08 0.87
CA PHE A 230 23.83 19.86 -0.40
C PHE A 230 25.27 20.42 -0.40
N LEU A 231 26.07 19.94 -1.35
CA LEU A 231 27.35 20.53 -1.75
C LEU A 231 27.36 20.64 -3.27
N ILE A 232 27.52 21.86 -3.79
CA ILE A 232 27.55 22.18 -5.22
C ILE A 232 28.78 23.03 -5.49
N ASN A 233 29.69 22.53 -6.34
CA ASN A 233 30.93 23.24 -6.72
C ASN A 233 31.70 23.85 -5.53
N GLY A 234 31.84 23.08 -4.44
CA GLY A 234 32.52 23.53 -3.22
C GLY A 234 31.68 24.37 -2.25
N THR A 235 30.49 24.83 -2.65
CA THR A 235 29.58 25.63 -1.81
C THR A 235 28.52 24.75 -1.14
N HIS A 236 28.41 24.87 0.19
CA HIS A 236 27.43 24.15 0.99
C HIS A 236 26.04 24.82 0.89
N ILE A 237 24.99 24.06 0.66
CA ILE A 237 23.63 24.60 0.60
C ILE A 237 22.83 24.12 1.81
N GLU A 238 22.09 25.05 2.40
CA GLU A 238 21.14 24.83 3.49
C GLU A 238 19.73 25.18 3.05
N ILE A 239 18.78 24.27 3.26
CA ILE A 239 17.36 24.48 2.95
C ILE A 239 16.59 24.64 4.25
N CYS A 240 16.11 25.86 4.49
CA CYS A 240 15.35 26.21 5.67
C CYS A 240 13.85 26.25 5.38
N GLY A 241 13.14 25.16 5.69
CA GLY A 241 11.70 25.02 5.44
C GLY A 241 10.75 25.58 6.51
N TYR A 242 11.28 26.04 7.64
CA TYR A 242 10.47 26.46 8.80
C TYR A 242 10.43 27.97 9.00
N ASP A 243 9.39 28.46 9.68
CA ASP A 243 9.32 29.85 10.14
C ASP A 243 10.06 30.00 11.49
N PRO A 244 10.88 31.06 11.68
CA PRO A 244 11.58 31.30 12.94
C PRO A 244 10.65 31.35 14.16
N ARG A 245 9.45 31.92 14.01
CA ARG A 245 8.51 32.11 15.11
C ARG A 245 7.88 30.79 15.57
N GLU A 246 7.70 29.86 14.65
CA GLU A 246 7.07 28.56 14.90
C GLU A 246 8.07 27.51 15.41
N HIS A 247 9.36 27.66 15.08
CA HIS A 247 10.37 26.63 15.32
C HIS A 247 11.70 27.18 15.89
N PRO A 248 11.71 27.83 17.06
CA PRO A 248 12.91 28.46 17.63
C PRO A 248 14.08 27.48 17.81
N ALA A 249 13.82 26.26 18.29
CA ALA A 249 14.85 25.23 18.49
C ALA A 249 15.47 24.71 17.18
N TYR A 250 14.79 24.86 16.04
CA TYR A 250 15.36 24.58 14.73
C TYR A 250 16.35 25.68 14.34
N PHE A 251 15.95 26.94 14.53
CA PHE A 251 16.78 28.09 14.18
C PHE A 251 18.03 28.20 15.04
N SER A 252 17.96 27.90 16.35
CA SER A 252 19.17 27.84 17.18
C SER A 252 20.18 26.78 16.70
N ARG A 253 19.71 25.69 16.08
CA ARG A 253 20.60 24.68 15.47
C ARG A 253 21.17 25.17 14.14
N LEU A 254 20.36 25.84 13.33
CA LEU A 254 20.80 26.45 12.08
C LEU A 254 21.85 27.54 12.32
N GLU A 255 21.66 28.41 13.32
CA GLU A 255 22.62 29.45 13.71
C GLU A 255 23.97 28.86 14.10
N ARG A 256 23.99 27.79 14.91
CA ARG A 256 25.23 27.07 15.25
C ARG A 256 25.92 26.49 14.01
N LYS A 257 25.14 26.00 13.04
CA LYS A 257 25.65 25.48 11.78
C LYS A 257 26.25 26.59 10.91
N ILE A 258 25.59 27.75 10.86
CA ILE A 258 26.08 28.96 10.18
C ILE A 258 27.39 29.45 10.81
N ALA A 259 27.44 29.55 12.14
CA ALA A 259 28.66 29.92 12.84
C ALA A 259 29.81 28.93 12.54
N LEU A 260 29.50 27.63 12.43
CA LEU A 260 30.48 26.61 12.08
C LEU A 260 30.98 26.74 10.63
N TYR A 261 30.12 27.07 9.67
CA TYR A 261 30.55 27.38 8.29
C TYR A 261 31.57 28.53 8.28
N GLN A 262 31.27 29.61 9.01
CA GLN A 262 32.13 30.79 9.12
C GLN A 262 33.46 30.45 9.79
N GLN A 263 33.43 29.69 10.91
CA GLN A 263 34.62 29.25 11.63
C GLN A 263 35.55 28.41 10.74
N LEU A 264 34.99 27.56 9.88
CA LEU A 264 35.75 26.67 9.00
C LEU A 264 36.12 27.31 7.65
N GLY A 265 35.69 28.55 7.38
CA GLY A 265 35.92 29.21 6.08
C GLY A 265 35.21 28.52 4.91
N LEU A 266 34.10 27.83 5.17
CA LEU A 266 33.36 27.08 4.15
C LEU A 266 32.31 27.99 3.48
N PRO A 267 32.33 28.15 2.14
CA PRO A 267 31.30 28.92 1.46
C PRO A 267 29.95 28.22 1.60
N TYR A 268 28.91 28.99 1.93
CA TYR A 268 27.57 28.46 2.11
C TYR A 268 26.49 29.36 1.53
N LEU A 269 25.33 28.78 1.23
CA LEU A 269 24.15 29.44 0.71
C LEU A 269 22.90 28.95 1.44
N LEU A 270 22.16 29.88 2.03
CA LEU A 270 20.91 29.57 2.73
C LEU A 270 19.70 29.86 1.84
N ILE A 271 18.90 28.84 1.56
CA ILE A 271 17.64 28.93 0.81
C ILE A 271 16.48 28.81 1.79
N THR A 272 15.65 29.85 1.87
CA THR A 272 14.55 29.92 2.86
C THR A 272 13.22 29.46 2.28
N LYS A 273 12.26 29.15 3.16
CA LYS A 273 10.87 28.79 2.85
C LYS A 273 10.21 29.74 1.85
N LYS A 274 10.53 31.04 1.91
CA LYS A 274 9.98 32.08 1.02
C LYS A 274 10.22 31.75 -0.46
N THR A 275 11.35 31.12 -0.79
CA THR A 275 11.70 30.72 -2.16
C THR A 275 10.76 29.65 -2.72
N PHE A 276 10.15 28.83 -1.85
CA PHE A 276 9.29 27.70 -2.24
C PHE A 276 7.78 28.03 -2.22
N ASN A 277 7.39 29.20 -1.71
CA ASN A 277 5.97 29.56 -1.52
C ASN A 277 5.33 30.26 -2.73
N THR A 278 6.00 30.33 -3.88
CA THR A 278 5.55 31.11 -5.05
C THR A 278 4.86 30.28 -6.14
N GLY A 279 4.61 29.00 -5.86
CA GLY A 279 4.16 28.02 -6.86
C GLY A 279 5.34 27.40 -7.61
N ILE A 280 5.15 26.21 -8.21
CA ILE A 280 6.28 25.37 -8.63
C ILE A 280 7.14 25.98 -9.74
N GLN A 281 6.52 26.65 -10.72
CA GLN A 281 7.23 27.30 -11.82
C GLN A 281 8.05 28.49 -11.33
N ASN A 282 7.46 29.31 -10.46
CA ASN A 282 8.16 30.45 -9.86
C ASN A 282 9.26 29.99 -8.90
N THR A 283 9.02 28.91 -8.13
CA THR A 283 10.03 28.30 -7.26
C THR A 283 11.24 27.86 -8.08
N ALA A 284 11.02 27.14 -9.19
CA ALA A 284 12.10 26.74 -10.09
C ALA A 284 12.88 27.96 -10.62
N LYS A 285 12.17 28.98 -11.10
CA LYS A 285 12.78 30.22 -11.62
C LYS A 285 13.59 30.94 -10.55
N SER A 286 13.07 31.07 -9.33
CA SER A 286 13.74 31.72 -8.21
C SER A 286 14.99 30.95 -7.75
N LEU A 287 14.92 29.61 -7.69
CA LEU A 287 16.06 28.77 -7.34
C LEU A 287 17.17 28.89 -8.39
N LEU A 288 16.83 28.83 -9.68
CA LEU A 288 17.81 29.00 -10.76
C LEU A 288 18.46 30.38 -10.71
N ALA A 289 17.67 31.45 -10.54
CA ALA A 289 18.20 32.80 -10.42
C ALA A 289 19.18 32.94 -9.24
N LEU A 290 18.86 32.31 -8.10
CA LEU A 290 19.69 32.31 -6.90
C LEU A 290 21.00 31.53 -7.11
N LEU A 291 20.94 30.38 -7.78
CA LEU A 291 22.13 29.59 -8.13
C LEU A 291 23.03 30.32 -9.13
N THR A 292 22.45 30.97 -10.14
CA THR A 292 23.20 31.80 -11.12
C THR A 292 23.87 32.99 -10.43
N ALA A 293 23.13 33.73 -9.59
CA ALA A 293 23.68 34.86 -8.84
C ALA A 293 24.81 34.47 -7.87
N SER A 294 24.84 33.20 -7.46
CA SER A 294 25.88 32.63 -6.59
C SER A 294 27.03 31.98 -7.36
N ASN A 295 27.09 32.14 -8.70
CA ASN A 295 28.07 31.49 -9.57
C ASN A 295 28.12 29.95 -9.45
N LEU A 296 27.01 29.32 -9.07
CA LEU A 296 26.89 27.85 -8.97
C LEU A 296 26.35 27.23 -10.26
N LEU A 297 25.94 28.06 -11.23
CA LEU A 297 25.37 27.68 -12.51
C LEU A 297 25.89 28.59 -13.61
N SER A 298 26.32 28.01 -14.74
CA SER A 298 26.57 28.78 -15.97
C SER A 298 25.25 29.03 -16.70
N SER A 299 25.02 30.26 -17.18
CA SER A 299 23.81 30.66 -17.94
C SER A 299 23.48 29.73 -19.11
N ASN A 300 24.51 29.17 -19.78
CA ASN A 300 24.36 28.33 -20.97
C ASN A 300 23.69 26.96 -20.71
N LEU A 301 23.59 26.50 -19.46
CA LEU A 301 22.96 25.22 -19.10
C LEU A 301 21.42 25.28 -19.11
N ILE A 302 20.83 26.47 -19.04
CA ILE A 302 19.38 26.64 -18.84
C ILE A 302 18.59 26.38 -20.13
N GLU A 303 19.20 26.58 -21.30
CA GLU A 303 18.50 26.55 -22.60
C GLU A 303 18.25 25.15 -23.18
N ASN A 304 18.85 24.09 -22.62
CA ASN A 304 18.90 22.75 -23.25
C ASN A 304 18.15 21.63 -22.51
N THR A 305 17.22 21.94 -21.61
CA THR A 305 16.48 20.87 -20.90
C THR A 305 15.17 20.53 -21.61
N GLU A 306 15.12 19.34 -22.22
CA GLU A 306 13.86 18.75 -22.68
C GLU A 306 12.84 18.72 -21.52
N ASP A 307 11.62 19.16 -21.82
CA ASP A 307 10.58 19.58 -20.87
C ASP A 307 9.93 18.46 -20.03
N ASN A 308 10.55 17.29 -19.92
CA ASN A 308 9.89 16.06 -19.46
C ASN A 308 10.07 15.72 -17.97
N TYR A 309 10.96 16.39 -17.24
CA TYR A 309 11.20 16.08 -15.82
C TYR A 309 10.44 17.04 -14.89
N SER A 310 9.59 16.46 -14.04
CA SER A 310 8.97 17.16 -12.93
C SER A 310 9.96 17.33 -11.79
N ILE A 311 9.97 18.52 -11.19
CA ILE A 311 10.69 18.73 -9.95
C ILE A 311 9.89 18.31 -8.71
N MET A 312 8.64 17.90 -8.86
CA MET A 312 7.80 17.48 -7.73
C MET A 312 8.28 16.15 -7.15
N PRO A 313 8.42 16.05 -5.81
CA PRO A 313 8.72 14.77 -5.16
C PRO A 313 7.73 13.69 -5.55
N LEU A 314 8.16 12.44 -5.68
CA LEU A 314 7.27 11.33 -6.03
C LEU A 314 6.07 11.22 -5.07
N ALA A 315 6.31 11.40 -3.78
CA ALA A 315 5.28 11.39 -2.73
C ALA A 315 4.28 12.56 -2.83
N TYR A 316 4.56 13.61 -3.62
CA TYR A 316 3.58 14.67 -3.86
C TYR A 316 2.30 14.11 -4.48
N TRP A 317 2.47 13.19 -5.45
CA TRP A 317 1.37 12.61 -6.21
C TRP A 317 0.60 11.54 -5.44
N SER A 318 1.14 11.00 -4.34
CA SER A 318 0.41 10.04 -3.51
C SER A 318 -0.70 10.69 -2.67
N ASN A 319 -0.75 12.03 -2.60
CA ASN A 319 -1.83 12.76 -1.95
C ASN A 319 -2.93 13.09 -2.97
N LEU A 320 -4.16 12.64 -2.69
CA LEU A 320 -5.30 12.80 -3.58
C LEU A 320 -5.67 14.28 -3.80
N ASP A 321 -5.49 15.15 -2.81
CA ASP A 321 -5.84 16.57 -2.93
C ASP A 321 -4.87 17.31 -3.84
N HIS A 322 -3.60 16.91 -3.86
CA HIS A 322 -2.63 17.42 -4.83
C HIS A 322 -2.97 16.99 -6.26
N ILE A 323 -3.41 15.72 -6.43
CA ILE A 323 -3.90 15.23 -7.72
C ILE A 323 -5.12 16.05 -8.15
N LYS A 324 -6.12 16.23 -7.29
CA LYS A 324 -7.32 17.03 -7.59
C LYS A 324 -6.95 18.45 -8.02
N LYS A 325 -6.05 19.11 -7.29
CA LYS A 325 -5.59 20.48 -7.59
C LYS A 325 -5.05 20.60 -9.01
N GLU A 326 -4.28 19.62 -9.47
CA GLU A 326 -3.67 19.64 -10.81
C GLU A 326 -4.59 19.07 -11.90
N LEU A 327 -5.46 18.12 -11.55
CA LEU A 327 -6.29 17.37 -12.50
C LEU A 327 -7.64 18.04 -12.80
N LEU A 328 -8.30 18.63 -11.78
CA LEU A 328 -9.64 19.17 -11.95
C LEU A 328 -9.72 20.33 -12.95
N PRO A 329 -8.77 21.27 -13.02
CA PRO A 329 -8.79 22.31 -14.06
C PRO A 329 -8.74 21.72 -15.48
N LEU A 330 -8.06 20.58 -15.66
CA LEU A 330 -8.03 19.87 -16.94
C LEU A 330 -9.36 19.16 -17.20
N CYS A 331 -9.96 18.57 -16.17
CA CYS A 331 -11.26 17.91 -16.31
C CYS A 331 -12.37 18.92 -16.66
N GLU A 332 -12.32 20.12 -16.09
CA GLU A 332 -13.20 21.23 -16.44
C GLU A 332 -12.97 21.67 -17.90
N LYS A 333 -11.70 21.87 -18.30
CA LYS A 333 -11.32 22.22 -19.68
C LYS A 333 -11.82 21.21 -20.73
N TYR A 334 -11.78 19.91 -20.43
CA TYR A 334 -12.15 18.86 -21.38
C TYR A 334 -13.56 18.27 -21.15
N GLY A 335 -14.24 18.65 -20.08
CA GLY A 335 -15.54 18.09 -19.65
C GLY A 335 -15.50 16.63 -19.21
N ARG A 336 -14.31 16.04 -19.07
CA ARG A 336 -14.06 14.63 -18.73
C ARG A 336 -12.60 14.44 -18.29
N MET A 337 -12.27 13.24 -17.82
CA MET A 337 -10.88 12.82 -17.62
C MET A 337 -10.07 13.03 -18.93
N PRO A 338 -8.94 13.77 -18.87
CA PRO A 338 -8.07 13.96 -20.03
C PRO A 338 -7.46 12.63 -20.51
N THR A 339 -7.18 12.55 -21.81
CA THR A 339 -6.41 11.46 -22.43
C THR A 339 -4.91 11.68 -22.22
N ASP A 340 -4.10 10.64 -22.41
CA ASP A 340 -2.63 10.75 -22.42
C ASP A 340 -2.12 11.85 -23.35
N ARG A 341 -2.71 11.94 -24.55
CA ARG A 341 -2.35 12.97 -25.54
C ARG A 341 -2.67 14.38 -25.03
N GLU A 342 -3.81 14.55 -24.37
CA GLU A 342 -4.21 15.83 -23.75
C GLU A 342 -3.28 16.18 -22.58
N PHE A 343 -2.97 15.25 -21.67
CA PHE A 343 -1.99 15.51 -20.60
C PHE A 343 -0.61 15.90 -21.14
N ARG A 344 -0.12 15.22 -22.19
CA ARG A 344 1.16 15.56 -22.84
C ARG A 344 1.12 16.94 -23.49
N LYS A 345 0.02 17.30 -24.16
CA LYS A 345 -0.19 18.64 -24.72
C LYS A 345 -0.10 19.73 -23.65
N GLU A 346 -0.60 19.46 -22.45
CA GLU A 346 -0.55 20.37 -21.30
C GLU A 346 0.75 20.27 -20.49
N LYS A 347 1.74 19.49 -20.95
CA LYS A 347 3.03 19.24 -20.27
C LYS A 347 2.87 18.66 -18.86
N LYS A 348 1.87 17.80 -18.66
CA LYS A 348 1.51 17.17 -17.36
C LYS A 348 1.96 15.69 -17.26
N LEU A 349 3.10 15.32 -17.86
CA LEU A 349 3.61 13.95 -17.82
C LEU A 349 3.85 13.44 -16.37
N ALA A 350 4.25 14.34 -15.48
CA ALA A 350 4.42 14.05 -14.05
C ALA A 350 3.13 13.52 -13.40
N LEU A 351 2.01 14.18 -13.72
CA LEU A 351 0.69 13.82 -13.22
C LEU A 351 0.27 12.46 -13.76
N ILE A 352 0.52 12.17 -15.05
CA ILE A 352 0.30 10.84 -15.64
C ILE A 352 1.02 9.76 -14.81
N ASN A 353 2.32 9.92 -14.61
CA ASN A 353 3.14 8.95 -13.87
C ASN A 353 2.67 8.82 -12.42
N GLY A 354 2.30 9.92 -11.78
CA GLY A 354 1.72 9.94 -10.44
C GLY A 354 0.41 9.15 -10.35
N ILE A 355 -0.48 9.34 -11.34
CA ILE A 355 -1.77 8.62 -11.40
C ILE A 355 -1.54 7.12 -11.53
N TYR A 356 -0.73 6.68 -12.49
CA TYR A 356 -0.45 5.25 -12.69
C TYR A 356 0.23 4.62 -11.48
N ARG A 357 1.22 5.30 -10.89
CA ARG A 357 1.98 4.76 -9.76
C ARG A 357 1.14 4.61 -8.50
N TYR A 358 0.32 5.61 -8.15
CA TYR A 358 -0.35 5.63 -6.83
C TYR A 358 -1.83 5.25 -6.89
N TYR A 359 -2.50 5.42 -8.03
CA TYR A 359 -3.94 5.15 -8.20
C TYR A 359 -4.21 4.09 -9.26
N GLY A 360 -3.16 3.53 -9.87
CA GLY A 360 -3.20 2.39 -10.79
C GLY A 360 -3.59 2.76 -12.22
N SER A 361 -4.72 3.44 -12.42
CA SER A 361 -5.17 3.86 -13.76
C SER A 361 -6.08 5.08 -13.70
N TYR A 362 -6.23 5.76 -14.85
CA TYR A 362 -7.24 6.82 -15.00
C TYR A 362 -8.64 6.35 -14.66
N TYR A 363 -8.98 5.10 -15.03
CA TYR A 363 -10.30 4.53 -14.76
C TYR A 363 -10.60 4.47 -13.26
N ARG A 364 -9.65 3.92 -12.49
CA ARG A 364 -9.80 3.80 -11.03
C ARG A 364 -9.87 5.17 -10.36
N LEU A 365 -8.99 6.09 -10.74
CA LEU A 365 -8.99 7.45 -10.20
C LEU A 365 -10.26 8.23 -10.58
N ALA A 366 -10.73 8.09 -11.82
CA ALA A 366 -11.98 8.69 -12.29
C ALA A 366 -13.17 8.21 -11.44
N GLY A 367 -13.25 6.91 -11.17
CA GLY A 367 -14.27 6.33 -10.28
C GLY A 367 -14.21 6.90 -8.86
N LEU A 368 -13.01 7.06 -8.29
CA LEU A 368 -12.82 7.68 -6.98
C LEU A 368 -13.26 9.14 -6.92
N LEU A 369 -13.17 9.87 -8.03
CA LEU A 369 -13.48 11.30 -8.11
C LEU A 369 -14.86 11.59 -8.72
N GLY A 370 -15.59 10.57 -9.17
CA GLY A 370 -16.86 10.76 -9.89
C GLY A 370 -16.69 11.45 -11.26
N ILE A 371 -15.52 11.32 -11.88
CA ILE A 371 -15.20 11.98 -13.16
C ILE A 371 -15.56 11.06 -14.32
N LYS A 372 -16.18 11.60 -15.38
CA LYS A 372 -16.48 10.84 -16.61
C LYS A 372 -15.18 10.46 -17.33
N ILE A 373 -15.07 9.21 -17.82
CA ILE A 373 -13.92 8.73 -18.58
C ILE A 373 -14.33 8.33 -20.00
N LEU A 374 -13.45 8.58 -20.97
CA LEU A 374 -13.67 8.22 -22.38
C LEU A 374 -13.35 6.75 -22.68
N TYR A 375 -12.30 6.20 -22.06
CA TYR A 375 -11.80 4.85 -22.33
C TYR A 375 -11.83 4.00 -21.08
N LYS A 376 -12.38 2.79 -21.21
CA LYS A 376 -12.37 1.75 -20.18
C LYS A 376 -11.17 0.81 -20.40
N PRO A 377 -10.56 0.26 -19.33
CA PRO A 377 -9.41 -0.62 -19.47
C PRO A 377 -9.78 -1.95 -20.16
N LYS A 378 -8.77 -2.65 -20.69
CA LYS A 378 -8.97 -4.00 -21.26
C LYS A 378 -9.56 -4.93 -20.20
N GLY A 379 -10.57 -5.71 -20.58
CA GLY A 379 -11.29 -6.63 -19.68
C GLY A 379 -12.41 -5.99 -18.86
N TYR A 380 -12.64 -4.67 -18.97
CA TYR A 380 -13.75 -4.01 -18.28
C TYR A 380 -15.12 -4.54 -18.72
N TYR A 381 -15.32 -4.72 -20.03
CA TYR A 381 -16.58 -5.23 -20.56
C TYR A 381 -16.65 -6.75 -20.36
N THR A 382 -17.25 -7.13 -19.24
CA THR A 382 -17.91 -8.42 -19.02
C THR A 382 -19.34 -8.35 -19.59
N GLU A 383 -20.03 -9.48 -19.69
CA GLU A 383 -21.42 -9.51 -20.15
C GLU A 383 -22.29 -8.61 -19.26
N GLU A 384 -22.17 -8.75 -17.95
CA GLU A 384 -22.88 -7.94 -16.96
C GLU A 384 -22.64 -6.44 -17.12
N ASN A 385 -21.37 -6.03 -17.23
CA ASN A 385 -21.02 -4.61 -17.39
C ASN A 385 -21.50 -4.07 -18.73
N ALA A 386 -21.38 -4.85 -19.80
CA ALA A 386 -21.84 -4.46 -21.12
C ALA A 386 -23.37 -4.31 -21.15
N VAL A 387 -24.12 -5.27 -20.59
CA VAL A 387 -25.59 -5.22 -20.49
C VAL A 387 -26.03 -4.01 -19.69
N THR A 388 -25.39 -3.76 -18.54
CA THR A 388 -25.71 -2.62 -17.67
C THR A 388 -25.47 -1.28 -18.37
N GLU A 389 -24.29 -1.10 -18.98
CA GLU A 389 -23.94 0.14 -19.68
C GLU A 389 -24.80 0.35 -20.93
N TYR A 390 -25.03 -0.71 -21.72
CA TYR A 390 -25.92 -0.66 -22.88
C TYR A 390 -27.36 -0.33 -22.49
N ARG A 391 -27.88 -0.94 -21.40
CA ARG A 391 -29.21 -0.67 -20.86
C ARG A 391 -29.33 0.80 -20.46
N GLN A 392 -28.36 1.32 -19.71
CA GLN A 392 -28.34 2.72 -19.29
C GLN A 392 -28.41 3.66 -20.51
N LEU A 393 -27.54 3.47 -21.50
CA LEU A 393 -27.53 4.31 -22.71
C LEU A 393 -28.84 4.20 -23.50
N CYS A 394 -29.43 3.01 -23.60
CA CYS A 394 -30.72 2.84 -24.26
C CYS A 394 -31.85 3.56 -23.52
N THR A 395 -31.85 3.54 -22.18
CA THR A 395 -32.81 4.25 -21.34
C THR A 395 -32.68 5.77 -21.51
N GLU A 396 -31.45 6.29 -21.49
CA GLU A 396 -31.15 7.71 -21.70
C GLU A 396 -31.65 8.21 -23.07
N HIS A 397 -31.55 7.36 -24.10
CA HIS A 397 -31.98 7.69 -25.46
C HIS A 397 -33.39 7.18 -25.83
N GLN A 398 -34.07 6.51 -24.90
CA GLN A 398 -35.40 5.91 -25.07
C GLN A 398 -35.54 5.01 -26.31
N LYS A 399 -34.48 4.29 -26.68
CA LYS A 399 -34.47 3.35 -27.81
C LYS A 399 -33.30 2.37 -27.72
N HIS A 400 -33.39 1.26 -28.45
CA HIS A 400 -32.22 0.42 -28.69
C HIS A 400 -31.22 1.14 -29.60
N LEU A 401 -29.95 1.19 -29.16
CA LEU A 401 -28.88 1.80 -29.91
C LEU A 401 -28.27 0.82 -30.93
N SER A 402 -27.89 1.36 -32.08
CA SER A 402 -27.12 0.69 -33.12
C SER A 402 -25.62 0.90 -32.94
N LEU A 403 -24.81 0.15 -33.71
CA LEU A 403 -23.35 0.31 -33.73
C LEU A 403 -22.92 1.75 -34.03
N ALA A 404 -23.50 2.37 -35.06
CA ALA A 404 -23.18 3.73 -35.46
C ALA A 404 -23.56 4.76 -34.37
N GLU A 405 -24.66 4.53 -33.67
CA GLU A 405 -25.08 5.40 -32.56
C GLU A 405 -24.15 5.27 -31.36
N LEU A 406 -23.76 4.05 -30.98
CA LEU A 406 -22.74 3.84 -29.93
C LEU A 406 -21.40 4.48 -30.31
N GLN A 407 -20.98 4.39 -31.57
CA GLN A 407 -19.78 5.06 -32.06
C GLN A 407 -19.90 6.60 -32.01
N LYS A 408 -21.06 7.16 -32.36
CA LYS A 408 -21.34 8.60 -32.24
C LYS A 408 -21.29 9.08 -30.79
N LEU A 409 -21.73 8.24 -29.86
CA LEU A 409 -21.59 8.46 -28.41
C LEU A 409 -20.18 8.18 -27.88
N LYS A 410 -19.23 7.81 -28.76
CA LYS A 410 -17.86 7.41 -28.43
C LYS A 410 -17.77 6.19 -27.49
N ALA A 411 -18.82 5.38 -27.42
CA ALA A 411 -18.88 4.12 -26.67
C ALA A 411 -18.23 2.97 -27.47
N TYR A 412 -17.01 3.19 -27.97
CA TYR A 412 -16.32 2.26 -28.88
C TYR A 412 -16.03 0.90 -28.24
N GLY A 413 -15.70 0.89 -26.94
CA GLY A 413 -15.41 -0.34 -26.21
C GLY A 413 -16.64 -1.25 -26.09
N LEU A 414 -17.78 -0.68 -25.71
CA LEU A 414 -19.06 -1.38 -25.65
C LEU A 414 -19.49 -1.90 -27.03
N ALA A 415 -19.42 -1.03 -28.05
CA ALA A 415 -19.69 -1.40 -29.43
C ALA A 415 -18.83 -2.59 -29.92
N GLY A 416 -17.53 -2.55 -29.63
CA GLY A 416 -16.60 -3.62 -29.97
C GLY A 416 -16.88 -4.92 -29.21
N TYR A 417 -17.23 -4.83 -27.92
CA TYR A 417 -17.63 -5.98 -27.12
C TYR A 417 -18.88 -6.65 -27.68
N ILE A 418 -19.95 -5.89 -27.93
CA ILE A 418 -21.21 -6.39 -28.47
C ILE A 418 -20.97 -7.12 -29.81
N SER A 419 -20.20 -6.49 -30.70
CA SER A 419 -19.92 -7.06 -32.03
C SER A 419 -19.18 -8.39 -31.97
N LYS A 420 -18.29 -8.57 -30.99
CA LYS A 420 -17.52 -9.81 -30.79
C LYS A 420 -18.29 -10.92 -30.08
N ASN A 421 -19.34 -10.59 -29.33
CA ASN A 421 -20.10 -11.52 -28.48
C ASN A 421 -21.53 -11.72 -29.00
N GLY A 422 -21.67 -12.08 -30.28
CA GLY A 422 -22.97 -12.44 -30.87
C GLY A 422 -23.84 -11.27 -31.35
N GLY A 423 -23.34 -10.04 -31.29
CA GLY A 423 -24.00 -8.86 -31.86
C GLY A 423 -25.07 -8.24 -30.95
N PHE A 424 -25.91 -7.38 -31.54
CA PHE A 424 -26.84 -6.54 -30.77
C PHE A 424 -28.10 -7.30 -30.29
N LEU A 425 -28.47 -8.43 -30.90
CA LEU A 425 -29.67 -9.15 -30.50
C LEU A 425 -29.52 -9.79 -29.10
N PRO A 426 -28.45 -10.56 -28.81
CA PRO A 426 -28.24 -11.11 -27.46
C PRO A 426 -28.24 -10.05 -26.36
N ILE A 427 -27.49 -8.96 -26.52
CA ILE A 427 -27.40 -7.93 -25.48
C ILE A 427 -28.71 -7.15 -25.28
N ARG A 428 -29.55 -7.02 -26.31
CA ARG A 428 -30.90 -6.43 -26.18
C ARG A 428 -31.81 -7.33 -25.35
N ASN A 429 -31.77 -8.63 -25.61
CA ASN A 429 -32.56 -9.62 -24.86
C ASN A 429 -32.13 -9.64 -23.38
N LEU A 430 -30.82 -9.69 -23.11
CA LEU A 430 -30.28 -9.58 -21.75
C LEU A 430 -30.59 -8.23 -21.09
N GLY A 431 -30.65 -7.17 -21.89
CA GLY A 431 -31.04 -5.84 -21.45
C GLY A 431 -32.48 -5.75 -20.93
N GLY A 432 -33.39 -6.63 -21.35
CA GLY A 432 -34.79 -6.66 -20.89
C GLY A 432 -35.58 -5.38 -21.19
N LEU A 433 -35.12 -4.58 -22.16
CA LEU A 433 -35.76 -3.31 -22.53
C LEU A 433 -36.77 -3.55 -23.64
N ASN A 434 -38.02 -3.10 -23.45
CA ASN A 434 -39.11 -3.25 -24.41
C ASN A 434 -39.16 -2.09 -25.42
N TYR A 435 -38.05 -1.81 -26.11
CA TYR A 435 -38.04 -0.80 -27.17
C TYR A 435 -38.34 -1.42 -28.55
N PRO A 436 -39.18 -0.78 -29.38
CA PRO A 436 -39.53 -1.32 -30.69
C PRO A 436 -38.28 -1.42 -31.59
N GLN A 437 -38.05 -2.59 -32.19
CA GLN A 437 -36.96 -2.79 -33.14
C GLN A 437 -37.36 -2.22 -34.51
N ARG A 438 -36.68 -1.14 -34.94
CA ARG A 438 -36.92 -0.52 -36.26
C ARG A 438 -36.45 -1.36 -37.44
N LYS A 439 -35.57 -2.34 -37.20
CA LYS A 439 -35.07 -3.28 -38.20
C LYS A 439 -35.24 -4.70 -37.69
N ILE A 440 -35.82 -5.54 -38.53
CA ILE A 440 -36.01 -6.95 -38.25
C ILE A 440 -34.64 -7.63 -38.28
N PRO A 441 -34.32 -8.49 -37.30
CA PRO A 441 -33.07 -9.24 -37.30
C PRO A 441 -32.88 -10.03 -38.60
N THR A 442 -31.66 -10.06 -39.13
CA THR A 442 -31.31 -10.96 -40.24
C THR A 442 -31.60 -12.40 -39.82
N GLY A 443 -32.39 -13.14 -40.60
CA GLY A 443 -32.84 -14.50 -40.27
C GLY A 443 -34.07 -14.58 -39.34
N PHE A 444 -34.70 -13.45 -38.98
CA PHE A 444 -35.95 -13.47 -38.19
C PHE A 444 -37.09 -14.22 -38.89
N TYR A 445 -37.12 -14.15 -40.22
CA TYR A 445 -37.94 -15.02 -41.06
C TYR A 445 -37.06 -16.13 -41.61
N THR A 446 -37.44 -17.36 -41.30
CA THR A 446 -37.17 -18.50 -42.18
C THR A 446 -38.29 -18.55 -43.23
N LEU A 447 -38.05 -19.24 -44.34
CA LEU A 447 -39.08 -19.42 -45.36
C LEU A 447 -40.35 -20.03 -44.76
N GLU A 448 -40.20 -20.98 -43.83
CA GLU A 448 -41.30 -21.63 -43.13
C GLU A 448 -42.09 -20.68 -42.23
N LYS A 449 -41.39 -19.82 -41.47
CA LYS A 449 -42.05 -18.84 -40.61
C LYS A 449 -42.74 -17.76 -41.44
N ALA A 450 -42.10 -17.31 -42.52
CA ALA A 450 -42.72 -16.36 -43.45
C ALA A 450 -43.96 -16.96 -44.10
N PHE A 451 -43.88 -18.22 -44.50
CA PHE A 451 -45.00 -19.00 -45.03
C PHE A 451 -46.16 -19.04 -44.03
N GLN A 452 -45.94 -19.52 -42.80
CA GLN A 452 -47.00 -19.62 -41.78
C GLN A 452 -47.65 -18.26 -41.48
N GLU A 453 -46.84 -17.20 -41.31
CA GLU A 453 -47.35 -15.87 -41.00
C GLU A 453 -48.12 -15.25 -42.17
N TYR A 454 -47.60 -15.35 -43.40
CA TYR A 454 -48.29 -14.86 -44.60
C TYR A 454 -49.58 -15.64 -44.85
N SER A 455 -49.55 -16.95 -44.66
CA SER A 455 -50.68 -17.86 -44.82
C SER A 455 -51.82 -17.52 -43.84
N GLY A 456 -51.49 -17.27 -42.57
CA GLY A 456 -52.45 -16.81 -41.57
C GLY A 456 -53.08 -15.45 -41.92
N LEU A 457 -52.28 -14.49 -42.41
CA LEU A 457 -52.79 -13.20 -42.87
C LEU A 457 -53.75 -13.34 -44.08
N CYS A 458 -53.44 -14.24 -45.02
CA CYS A 458 -54.29 -14.49 -46.18
C CYS A 458 -55.60 -15.20 -45.79
N SER A 459 -55.56 -16.11 -44.80
CA SER A 459 -56.76 -16.75 -44.27
C SER A 459 -57.70 -15.74 -43.61
N VAL A 460 -57.18 -14.82 -42.80
CA VAL A 460 -57.97 -13.75 -42.17
C VAL A 460 -58.59 -12.82 -43.22
N ALA A 461 -57.85 -12.51 -44.29
CA ALA A 461 -58.33 -11.66 -45.36
C ALA A 461 -59.27 -12.37 -46.35
N GLY A 462 -59.36 -13.69 -46.31
CA GLY A 462 -60.09 -14.51 -47.29
C GLY A 462 -59.54 -14.45 -48.71
N LYS A 463 -58.34 -13.91 -48.91
CA LYS A 463 -57.66 -13.74 -50.21
C LYS A 463 -56.14 -13.64 -50.03
N TYR A 464 -55.38 -13.88 -51.10
CA TYR A 464 -53.94 -13.61 -51.10
C TYR A 464 -53.68 -12.11 -51.02
N LEU A 465 -52.89 -11.68 -50.02
CA LEU A 465 -52.52 -10.27 -49.86
C LEU A 465 -51.49 -9.85 -50.92
N THR A 466 -51.66 -8.66 -51.49
CA THR A 466 -50.64 -8.01 -52.33
C THR A 466 -49.46 -7.51 -51.50
N ALA A 467 -48.32 -7.23 -52.15
CA ALA A 467 -47.16 -6.67 -51.47
C ALA A 467 -47.47 -5.38 -50.69
N LYS A 468 -48.35 -4.53 -51.22
CA LYS A 468 -48.80 -3.30 -50.56
C LYS A 468 -49.65 -3.61 -49.32
N GLU A 469 -50.59 -4.54 -49.42
CA GLU A 469 -51.45 -4.96 -48.31
C GLU A 469 -50.63 -5.64 -47.21
N THR A 470 -49.75 -6.59 -47.57
CA THR A 470 -48.84 -7.23 -46.62
C THR A 470 -47.90 -6.21 -45.98
N ARG A 471 -47.39 -5.22 -46.73
CA ARG A 471 -46.54 -4.17 -46.13
C ARG A 471 -47.30 -3.30 -45.13
N ALA A 472 -48.59 -3.06 -45.37
CA ALA A 472 -49.44 -2.28 -44.48
C ALA A 472 -49.71 -2.98 -43.13
N VAL A 473 -49.81 -4.32 -43.13
CA VAL A 473 -50.10 -5.10 -41.92
C VAL A 473 -48.86 -5.74 -41.28
N ALA A 474 -47.86 -6.09 -42.09
CA ALA A 474 -46.66 -6.83 -41.71
C ALA A 474 -45.46 -6.42 -42.61
N GLY A 475 -45.02 -5.16 -42.51
CA GLY A 475 -43.91 -4.61 -43.33
C GLY A 475 -42.63 -5.44 -43.32
N ALA A 476 -42.40 -6.14 -42.21
CA ALA A 476 -41.28 -7.04 -42.02
C ALA A 476 -41.31 -8.28 -42.92
N LEU A 477 -42.44 -8.98 -42.86
CA LEU A 477 -42.74 -10.14 -43.69
C LEU A 477 -42.70 -9.75 -45.16
N ALA A 478 -43.27 -8.59 -45.51
CA ALA A 478 -43.30 -8.11 -46.88
C ALA A 478 -41.89 -7.96 -47.47
N THR A 479 -40.98 -7.34 -46.72
CA THR A 479 -39.58 -7.15 -47.13
C THR A 479 -38.86 -8.50 -47.29
N TYR A 480 -39.14 -9.46 -46.40
CA TYR A 480 -38.54 -10.79 -46.50
C TYR A 480 -39.01 -11.55 -47.74
N ILE A 481 -40.32 -11.59 -47.99
CA ILE A 481 -40.90 -12.26 -49.17
C ILE A 481 -40.32 -11.68 -50.46
N GLU A 482 -40.25 -10.35 -50.59
CA GLU A 482 -39.71 -9.68 -51.78
C GLU A 482 -38.24 -10.01 -52.05
N THR A 483 -37.46 -10.26 -51.00
CA THR A 483 -36.03 -10.58 -51.11
C THR A 483 -35.75 -12.08 -51.25
N ASN A 484 -36.76 -12.95 -51.06
CA ASN A 484 -36.62 -14.41 -51.04
C ASN A 484 -37.74 -15.07 -51.88
N GLY A 485 -37.70 -14.88 -53.20
CA GLY A 485 -38.59 -15.58 -54.14
C GLY A 485 -39.85 -14.81 -54.57
N GLY A 486 -40.23 -13.79 -53.80
CA GLY A 486 -41.37 -12.94 -54.10
C GLY A 486 -42.72 -13.58 -53.75
N TYR A 487 -43.79 -12.82 -53.95
CA TYR A 487 -45.14 -13.23 -53.55
C TYR A 487 -45.71 -14.39 -54.36
N LEU A 488 -45.21 -14.63 -55.57
CA LEU A 488 -45.70 -15.74 -56.38
C LEU A 488 -45.29 -17.07 -55.76
N GLU A 489 -44.00 -17.23 -55.47
CA GLU A 489 -43.43 -18.48 -54.93
C GLU A 489 -44.06 -18.87 -53.59
N ILE A 490 -44.24 -17.90 -52.68
CA ILE A 490 -44.87 -18.18 -51.39
C ILE A 490 -46.36 -18.53 -51.53
N ARG A 491 -47.07 -18.01 -52.54
CA ARG A 491 -48.47 -18.34 -52.81
C ARG A 491 -48.62 -19.71 -53.45
N GLU A 492 -47.75 -20.07 -54.37
CA GLU A 492 -47.70 -21.41 -54.96
C GLU A 492 -47.52 -22.46 -53.87
N ARG A 493 -46.59 -22.21 -52.94
CA ARG A 493 -46.39 -23.07 -51.78
C ARG A 493 -47.62 -23.16 -50.88
N ILE A 494 -48.40 -22.08 -50.73
CA ILE A 494 -49.64 -22.11 -49.92
C ILE A 494 -50.71 -22.93 -50.63
N ALA A 495 -50.79 -22.82 -51.96
CA ALA A 495 -51.73 -23.60 -52.76
C ALA A 495 -51.43 -25.11 -52.73
N GLU A 496 -50.16 -25.49 -52.59
CA GLU A 496 -49.74 -26.89 -52.43
C GLU A 496 -50.10 -27.48 -51.06
N ASP A 497 -50.25 -26.63 -50.03
CA ASP A 497 -50.69 -27.05 -48.71
C ASP A 497 -52.20 -27.31 -48.69
N LYS A 498 -52.57 -28.58 -48.91
CA LYS A 498 -53.96 -29.08 -48.96
C LYS A 498 -54.81 -28.76 -47.73
N THR A 499 -54.21 -28.31 -46.64
CA THR A 499 -54.92 -27.95 -45.40
C THR A 499 -55.56 -26.56 -45.46
N MET A 500 -55.16 -25.70 -46.39
CA MET A 500 -55.72 -24.35 -46.56
C MET A 500 -56.70 -24.23 -47.73
N LYS A 501 -57.97 -23.95 -47.44
CA LYS A 501 -58.97 -23.55 -48.45
C LYS A 501 -59.06 -22.03 -48.53
N ILE A 502 -58.14 -21.40 -49.27
CA ILE A 502 -58.29 -19.99 -49.65
C ILE A 502 -59.06 -19.96 -50.97
N SER A 503 -60.24 -19.34 -50.97
CA SER A 503 -61.07 -19.15 -52.16
C SER A 503 -60.30 -18.30 -53.18
N ILE A 504 -59.90 -18.89 -54.31
CA ILE A 504 -59.22 -18.14 -55.37
C ILE A 504 -60.29 -17.31 -56.11
N ILE A 505 -60.59 -16.13 -55.58
CA ILE A 505 -61.37 -15.14 -56.31
C ILE A 505 -60.44 -14.54 -57.36
N HIS A 506 -60.52 -15.03 -58.59
CA HIS A 506 -59.86 -14.42 -59.74
C HIS A 506 -60.52 -13.06 -60.00
N SER A 507 -59.97 -11.97 -59.43
CA SER A 507 -60.25 -10.63 -59.94
C SER A 507 -59.48 -10.47 -61.25
N LYS A 508 -60.20 -10.43 -62.38
CA LYS A 508 -59.64 -9.98 -63.66
C LYS A 508 -59.16 -8.54 -63.58
#